data_AF-A0A212JK27-F1
#
_entry.id   AF-A0A212JK27-F1
#
_cell.length_a   1.000
_cell.length_b   1.000
_cell.length_c   1.000
_cell.angle_alpha   90.00
_cell.angle_beta   90.00
_cell.angle_gamma   90.00
#
_symmetry.space_group_name_H-M   'P 1'
#
loop_
_entity.id
_entity.type
_entity.pdbx_description
1 polymer ?
#
loop_
_entity_poly.entity_id
_entity_poly.type
_entity_poly.pdbx_seq_one_letter_code
_entity_poly.pdbx_strand_id
1 'polypeptide(L)'
;MLDSEKISLGRVREGYGLTGNEIEKIILALWPDNLFPVELWRRAHETYWRGFADSNQAVYKIESPALPEVDLSAKYFHAHLCALDMMAFFRKLSLNIQASALREGLHFILEESYENIDAIFPEEREFLLSTLARLETTDVFEQYSQSSELFEEKILTLSISSYHFISQIFSDSILVDKVAVIRFLRNYPLLREVKGITHALVKETLDSTPDADISILQPQVQDTATPSTGSKKDIGLIRLKSAFDKKYGHGFQSRSRKRSSKRRNHHVHEFCLSCHGPVGLRVCASEI
;
A
#
# COMPACT_ATOMS: atom_id res chain seq x y z
N MET A 1 -11.19 -17.18 6.65
CA MET A 1 -11.89 -16.61 7.83
C MET A 1 -10.83 -16.34 8.89
N LEU A 2 -10.57 -15.08 9.24
CA LEU A 2 -9.60 -14.73 10.28
C LEU A 2 -9.93 -15.40 11.61
N ASP A 3 -8.90 -15.75 12.40
CA ASP A 3 -9.07 -16.10 13.81
C ASP A 3 -9.88 -15.00 14.49
N SER A 4 -10.88 -15.39 15.27
CA SER A 4 -11.76 -14.47 15.99
C SER A 4 -11.00 -13.45 16.86
N GLU A 5 -9.75 -13.77 17.23
CA GLU A 5 -8.91 -12.99 18.12
C GLU A 5 -8.05 -11.93 17.41
N LYS A 6 -7.89 -12.00 16.09
CA LYS A 6 -7.03 -11.07 15.32
C LYS A 6 -7.85 -10.13 14.47
N ILE A 7 -7.30 -8.95 14.23
CA ILE A 7 -7.88 -7.97 13.31
C ILE A 7 -6.80 -7.22 12.54
N SER A 8 -7.12 -6.75 11.34
CA SER A 8 -6.25 -5.91 10.53
C SER A 8 -6.19 -4.47 11.07
N LEU A 9 -5.01 -3.86 11.00
CA LEU A 9 -4.84 -2.45 11.37
C LEU A 9 -5.66 -1.50 10.47
N GLY A 10 -5.98 -1.90 9.25
CA GLY A 10 -6.88 -1.17 8.36
C GLY A 10 -8.28 -1.02 8.96
N ARG A 11 -8.86 -2.11 9.47
CA ARG A 11 -10.15 -2.06 10.17
C ARG A 11 -10.09 -1.28 11.47
N VAL A 12 -9.01 -1.43 12.26
CA VAL A 12 -8.81 -0.63 13.47
C VAL A 12 -8.75 0.87 13.12
N ARG A 13 -7.98 1.22 12.08
CA ARG A 13 -7.87 2.60 11.57
C ARG A 13 -9.22 3.15 11.18
N GLU A 14 -10.02 2.37 10.46
CA GLU A 14 -11.34 2.77 10.02
C GLU A 14 -12.30 2.95 11.20
N GLY A 15 -12.36 1.98 12.12
CA GLY A 15 -13.27 1.99 13.26
C GLY A 15 -13.02 3.15 14.22
N TYR A 16 -11.75 3.46 14.51
CA TYR A 16 -11.35 4.52 15.45
C TYR A 16 -11.01 5.86 14.77
N GLY A 17 -11.02 5.92 13.44
CA GLY A 17 -10.65 7.12 12.68
C GLY A 17 -9.19 7.55 12.85
N LEU A 18 -8.27 6.58 12.94
CA LEU A 18 -6.87 6.83 13.24
C LEU A 18 -6.09 7.36 12.02
N THR A 19 -5.07 8.15 12.30
CA THR A 19 -4.08 8.61 11.31
C THR A 19 -2.96 7.57 11.11
N GLY A 20 -2.20 7.68 10.01
CA GLY A 20 -1.04 6.82 9.77
C GLY A 20 -0.01 6.86 10.91
N ASN A 21 0.22 8.04 11.50
CA ASN A 21 1.14 8.19 12.63
C ASN A 21 0.65 7.46 13.89
N GLU A 22 -0.66 7.37 14.10
CA GLU A 22 -1.23 6.63 15.23
C GLU A 22 -1.13 5.13 15.01
N ILE A 23 -1.30 4.67 13.77
CA ILE A 23 -1.03 3.28 13.40
C ILE A 23 0.44 2.91 13.67
N GLU A 24 1.39 3.79 13.32
CA GLU A 24 2.80 3.55 13.65
C GLU A 24 3.04 3.47 15.17
N LYS A 25 2.35 4.26 15.98
CA LYS A 25 2.44 4.16 17.46
C LYS A 25 1.92 2.82 17.96
N ILE A 26 0.80 2.33 17.41
CA ILE A 26 0.27 1.00 17.74
C ILE A 26 1.30 -0.08 17.38
N ILE A 27 1.88 0.01 16.18
CA ILE A 27 2.91 -0.93 15.72
C ILE A 27 4.11 -0.95 16.68
N LEU A 28 4.59 0.22 17.11
CA LEU A 28 5.72 0.30 18.04
C LEU A 28 5.37 -0.20 19.45
N ALA A 29 4.14 0.00 19.92
CA ALA A 29 3.72 -0.36 21.27
C ALA A 29 3.38 -1.84 21.43
N LEU A 30 2.87 -2.48 20.38
CA LEU A 30 2.36 -3.86 20.41
C LEU A 30 3.37 -4.88 19.86
N TRP A 31 4.52 -4.42 19.37
CA TRP A 31 5.61 -5.27 18.94
C TRP A 31 6.39 -5.87 20.13
N PRO A 32 6.85 -7.13 20.07
CA PRO A 32 6.61 -8.15 19.03
C PRO A 32 5.39 -9.04 19.29
N ASP A 33 4.88 -9.07 20.51
CA ASP A 33 4.03 -10.18 20.98
C ASP A 33 2.58 -10.12 20.47
N ASN A 34 2.10 -8.94 20.08
CA ASN A 34 0.70 -8.73 19.69
C ASN A 34 0.52 -8.32 18.22
N LEU A 35 1.58 -8.45 17.42
CA LEU A 35 1.59 -8.09 15.99
C LEU A 35 2.02 -9.26 15.12
N PHE A 36 1.34 -9.42 14.00
CA PHE A 36 1.60 -10.48 13.04
C PHE A 36 1.72 -9.89 11.62
N PRO A 37 2.85 -9.22 11.29
CA PRO A 37 2.93 -8.36 10.12
C PRO A 37 2.71 -9.06 8.78
N VAL A 38 3.21 -10.28 8.65
CA VAL A 38 3.16 -11.04 7.39
C VAL A 38 2.09 -12.14 7.40
N GLU A 39 1.31 -12.29 8.49
CA GLU A 39 0.41 -13.43 8.64
C GLU A 39 -0.76 -13.41 7.64
N LEU A 40 -1.38 -12.25 7.38
CA LEU A 40 -2.44 -12.15 6.38
C LEU A 40 -1.92 -12.49 4.97
N TRP A 41 -0.74 -11.96 4.61
CA TRP A 41 -0.07 -12.26 3.36
C TRP A 41 0.35 -13.72 3.24
N ARG A 42 0.78 -14.33 4.34
CA ARG A 42 1.06 -15.77 4.41
C ARG A 42 -0.18 -16.57 4.09
N ARG A 43 -1.33 -16.27 4.72
CA ARG A 43 -2.60 -16.96 4.43
C ARG A 43 -3.01 -16.80 2.97
N ALA A 44 -2.86 -15.60 2.40
CA ALA A 44 -3.14 -15.35 0.99
C ALA A 44 -2.24 -16.19 0.08
N HIS A 45 -0.93 -16.17 0.34
CA HIS A 45 0.04 -16.98 -0.39
C HIS A 45 -0.29 -18.47 -0.31
N GLU A 46 -0.55 -18.96 0.89
CA GLU A 46 -0.83 -20.35 1.18
C GLU A 46 -2.08 -20.89 0.52
N THR A 47 -3.11 -20.05 0.41
CA THR A 47 -4.45 -20.43 -0.10
C THR A 47 -4.57 -20.22 -1.60
N TYR A 48 -4.03 -19.12 -2.13
CA TYR A 48 -4.31 -18.68 -3.51
C TYR A 48 -3.10 -18.77 -4.45
N TRP A 49 -1.87 -18.70 -3.95
CA TRP A 49 -0.68 -18.50 -4.81
C TRP A 49 0.29 -19.68 -4.83
N ARG A 50 0.51 -20.32 -3.68
CA ARG A 50 1.52 -21.36 -3.48
C ARG A 50 1.38 -22.51 -4.47
N GLY A 51 0.15 -23.00 -4.70
CA GLY A 51 -0.08 -24.11 -5.64
C GLY A 51 0.40 -23.80 -7.06
N PHE A 52 0.21 -22.57 -7.53
CA PHE A 52 0.69 -22.12 -8.83
C PHE A 52 2.22 -21.95 -8.85
N ALA A 53 2.77 -21.31 -7.82
CA ALA A 53 4.21 -21.06 -7.72
C ALA A 53 5.01 -22.38 -7.63
N ASP A 54 4.54 -23.33 -6.83
CA ASP A 54 5.17 -24.66 -6.66
C ASP A 54 5.08 -25.48 -7.96
N SER A 55 3.94 -25.42 -8.67
CA SER A 55 3.77 -26.06 -9.97
C SER A 55 4.77 -25.50 -10.99
N ASN A 56 4.92 -24.18 -11.06
CA ASN A 56 5.84 -23.54 -12.00
C ASN A 56 7.31 -23.79 -11.63
N GLN A 57 7.63 -23.90 -10.35
CA GLN A 57 8.94 -24.36 -9.90
C GLN A 57 9.21 -25.81 -10.33
N ALA A 58 8.22 -26.71 -10.22
CA ALA A 58 8.39 -28.10 -10.61
C ALA A 58 8.61 -28.26 -12.12
N VAL A 59 7.79 -27.60 -12.93
CA VAL A 59 7.75 -27.73 -14.40
C VAL A 59 8.83 -26.88 -15.08
N TYR A 60 8.91 -25.60 -14.73
CA TYR A 60 9.74 -24.61 -15.43
C TYR A 60 11.02 -24.23 -14.68
N LYS A 61 11.23 -24.75 -13.45
CA LYS A 61 12.38 -24.42 -12.59
C LYS A 61 12.47 -22.93 -12.24
N ILE A 62 11.33 -22.22 -12.27
CA ILE A 62 11.25 -20.83 -11.82
C ILE A 62 11.20 -20.83 -10.29
N GLU A 63 12.11 -20.11 -9.66
CA GLU A 63 12.17 -20.03 -8.19
C GLU A 63 10.90 -19.38 -7.62
N SER A 64 10.27 -20.05 -6.65
CA SER A 64 9.14 -19.50 -5.92
C SER A 64 9.61 -18.39 -4.98
N PRO A 65 9.06 -17.17 -5.05
CA PRO A 65 9.50 -16.08 -4.20
C PRO A 65 9.11 -16.34 -2.74
N ALA A 66 10.06 -16.16 -1.81
CA ALA A 66 9.79 -16.26 -0.39
C ALA A 66 9.13 -14.98 0.16
N LEU A 67 8.19 -15.16 1.08
CA LEU A 67 7.66 -14.06 1.89
C LEU A 67 8.77 -13.41 2.73
N PRO A 68 8.71 -12.10 3.00
CA PRO A 68 9.66 -11.43 3.87
C PRO A 68 9.72 -12.06 5.26
N GLU A 69 10.93 -12.28 5.75
CA GLU A 69 11.18 -12.72 7.11
C GLU A 69 11.13 -11.53 8.06
N VAL A 70 10.55 -11.72 9.24
CA VAL A 70 10.47 -10.69 10.28
C VAL A 70 11.25 -11.16 11.49
N ASP A 71 12.26 -10.38 11.88
CA ASP A 71 13.09 -10.64 13.05
C ASP A 71 12.36 -10.23 14.33
N LEU A 72 11.80 -11.21 15.04
CA LEU A 72 11.09 -11.02 16.32
C LEU A 72 12.04 -10.57 17.45
N SER A 73 13.35 -10.74 17.31
CA SER A 73 14.34 -10.28 18.29
C SER A 73 14.69 -8.79 18.12
N ALA A 74 14.27 -8.18 17.00
CA ALA A 74 14.51 -6.78 16.74
C ALA A 74 13.74 -5.90 17.74
N LYS A 75 14.43 -4.88 18.27
CA LYS A 75 13.85 -3.92 19.22
C LYS A 75 12.62 -3.20 18.68
N TYR A 76 12.60 -2.93 17.38
CA TYR A 76 11.52 -2.20 16.71
C TYR A 76 11.20 -2.87 15.37
N PHE A 77 9.91 -2.92 15.04
CA PHE A 77 9.46 -3.31 13.71
C PHE A 77 9.29 -2.08 12.82
N HIS A 78 10.00 -2.08 11.68
CA HIS A 78 9.93 -1.03 10.69
C HIS A 78 8.96 -1.42 9.57
N ALA A 79 7.67 -1.13 9.77
CA ALA A 79 6.61 -1.50 8.83
C ALA A 79 6.88 -1.01 7.39
N HIS A 80 7.42 0.20 7.22
CA HIS A 80 7.76 0.76 5.91
C HIS A 80 8.84 -0.04 5.17
N LEU A 81 9.83 -0.61 5.87
CA LEU A 81 10.86 -1.44 5.23
C LEU A 81 10.25 -2.78 4.79
N CYS A 82 9.48 -3.41 5.68
CA CYS A 82 8.79 -4.65 5.36
C CYS A 82 7.79 -4.45 4.21
N ALA A 83 7.13 -3.29 4.11
CA ALA A 83 6.26 -2.95 2.99
C ALA A 83 6.98 -2.95 1.64
N LEU A 84 8.23 -2.49 1.59
CA LEU A 84 9.05 -2.53 0.38
C LEU A 84 9.44 -3.96 0.02
N ASP A 85 9.77 -4.79 1.01
CA ASP A 85 10.08 -6.20 0.79
C ASP A 85 8.83 -6.97 0.32
N MET A 86 7.66 -6.65 0.86
CA MET A 86 6.37 -7.20 0.41
C MET A 86 6.03 -6.80 -1.03
N MET A 87 6.27 -5.54 -1.40
CA MET A 87 6.13 -5.07 -2.78
C MET A 87 7.08 -5.84 -3.72
N ALA A 88 8.33 -6.06 -3.29
CA ALA A 88 9.30 -6.83 -4.06
C ALA A 88 8.90 -8.31 -4.20
N PHE A 89 8.39 -8.92 -3.12
CA PHE A 89 7.81 -10.27 -3.13
C PHE A 89 6.66 -10.36 -4.14
N PHE A 90 5.67 -9.48 -4.03
CA PHE A 90 4.48 -9.53 -4.88
C PHE A 90 4.83 -9.32 -6.36
N ARG A 91 5.78 -8.42 -6.65
CA ARG A 91 6.30 -8.21 -8.01
C ARG A 91 7.00 -9.45 -8.58
N LYS A 92 7.75 -10.20 -7.77
CA LYS A 92 8.36 -11.45 -8.23
C LYS A 92 7.30 -12.52 -8.46
N LEU A 93 6.33 -12.59 -7.56
CA LEU A 93 5.22 -13.54 -7.64
C LEU A 93 4.36 -13.29 -8.88
N SER A 94 4.10 -12.03 -9.22
CA SER A 94 3.27 -11.68 -10.37
C SER A 94 3.87 -12.06 -11.72
N LEU A 95 5.19 -12.26 -11.78
CA LEU A 95 5.88 -12.77 -12.97
C LEU A 95 5.92 -14.30 -13.00
N ASN A 96 5.55 -14.96 -11.91
CA ASN A 96 5.61 -16.41 -11.78
C ASN A 96 4.22 -17.06 -11.84
N ILE A 97 3.13 -16.35 -11.58
CA ILE A 97 1.78 -16.93 -11.56
C ILE A 97 0.79 -16.10 -12.37
N GLN A 98 -0.33 -16.73 -12.74
CA GLN A 98 -1.41 -16.10 -13.49
C GLN A 98 -2.12 -14.95 -12.74
N ALA A 99 -2.56 -13.95 -13.48
CA ALA A 99 -3.19 -12.72 -13.02
C ALA A 99 -4.51 -12.98 -12.30
N SER A 100 -5.24 -14.02 -12.70
CA SER A 100 -6.46 -14.45 -12.00
C SER A 100 -6.17 -14.91 -10.58
N ALA A 101 -5.11 -15.70 -10.35
CA ALA A 101 -4.71 -16.14 -9.01
C ALA A 101 -4.22 -14.96 -8.16
N LEU A 102 -3.48 -14.01 -8.75
CA LEU A 102 -3.08 -12.77 -8.09
C LEU A 102 -4.29 -11.95 -7.66
N ARG A 103 -5.30 -11.82 -8.54
CA ARG A 103 -6.54 -11.09 -8.27
C ARG A 103 -7.26 -11.67 -7.06
N GLU A 104 -7.43 -12.99 -7.00
CA GLU A 104 -8.10 -13.66 -5.88
C GLU A 104 -7.38 -13.44 -4.54
N GLY A 105 -6.06 -13.66 -4.50
CA GLY A 105 -5.30 -13.47 -3.27
C GLY A 105 -5.25 -12.00 -2.82
N LEU A 106 -5.17 -11.06 -3.77
CA LEU A 106 -5.24 -9.63 -3.45
C LEU A 106 -6.63 -9.22 -2.97
N HIS A 107 -7.69 -9.73 -3.60
CA HIS A 107 -9.06 -9.52 -3.15
C HIS A 107 -9.25 -9.99 -1.71
N PHE A 108 -8.77 -11.19 -1.38
CA PHE A 108 -8.80 -11.72 -0.01
C PHE A 108 -8.10 -10.80 0.99
N ILE A 109 -6.90 -10.29 0.68
CA ILE A 109 -6.17 -9.36 1.57
C ILE A 109 -6.98 -8.09 1.79
N LEU A 110 -7.58 -7.54 0.73
CA LEU A 110 -8.34 -6.30 0.80
C LEU A 110 -9.65 -6.48 1.58
N GLU A 111 -10.38 -7.56 1.32
CA GLU A 111 -11.60 -7.92 2.06
C GLU A 111 -11.31 -8.09 3.56
N GLU A 112 -10.13 -8.62 3.90
CA GLU A 112 -9.70 -8.76 5.29
C GLU A 112 -9.11 -7.49 5.91
N SER A 113 -8.84 -6.45 5.12
CA SER A 113 -8.19 -5.21 5.60
C SER A 113 -9.13 -4.00 5.63
N TYR A 114 -10.15 -3.98 4.78
CA TYR A 114 -10.98 -2.80 4.52
C TYR A 114 -12.45 -3.18 4.40
N GLU A 115 -13.33 -2.23 4.71
CA GLU A 115 -14.77 -2.44 4.60
C GLU A 115 -15.33 -2.09 3.22
N ASN A 116 -14.70 -1.14 2.54
CA ASN A 116 -14.99 -0.82 1.14
C ASN A 116 -13.75 -1.09 0.28
N ILE A 117 -13.65 -2.30 -0.26
CA ILE A 117 -12.52 -2.72 -1.10
C ILE A 117 -12.45 -1.99 -2.44
N ASP A 118 -13.58 -1.49 -2.96
CA ASP A 118 -13.64 -0.87 -4.29
C ASP A 118 -12.97 0.51 -4.29
N ALA A 119 -12.96 1.19 -3.15
CA ALA A 119 -12.31 2.48 -2.98
C ALA A 119 -10.77 2.39 -2.89
N ILE A 120 -10.21 1.20 -2.69
CA ILE A 120 -8.77 1.02 -2.41
C ILE A 120 -8.00 0.86 -3.72
N PHE A 121 -7.34 1.93 -4.19
CA PHE A 121 -6.49 1.93 -5.40
C PHE A 121 -7.13 1.21 -6.61
N PRO A 122 -8.38 1.54 -7.00
CA PRO A 122 -9.06 0.81 -8.07
C PRO A 122 -8.33 0.90 -9.41
N GLU A 123 -7.81 2.09 -9.75
CA GLU A 123 -7.12 2.35 -11.00
C GLU A 123 -5.79 1.60 -11.08
N GLU A 124 -4.98 1.66 -10.02
CA GLU A 124 -3.68 0.99 -9.97
C GLU A 124 -3.81 -0.53 -9.98
N ARG A 125 -4.81 -1.07 -9.25
CA ARG A 125 -5.09 -2.51 -9.25
C ARG A 125 -5.51 -2.99 -10.62
N GLU A 126 -6.47 -2.31 -11.25
CA GLU A 126 -6.98 -2.73 -12.55
C GLU A 126 -5.92 -2.56 -13.64
N PHE A 127 -5.15 -1.47 -13.61
CA PHE A 127 -4.00 -1.30 -14.51
C PHE A 127 -3.01 -2.47 -14.37
N LEU A 128 -2.61 -2.83 -13.15
CA LEU A 128 -1.65 -3.91 -12.94
C LEU A 128 -2.20 -5.26 -13.41
N LEU A 129 -3.41 -5.62 -12.97
CA LEU A 129 -3.98 -6.93 -13.25
C LEU A 129 -4.38 -7.12 -14.72
N SER A 130 -4.91 -6.09 -15.38
CA SER A 130 -5.21 -6.14 -16.81
C SER A 130 -3.94 -6.22 -17.66
N THR A 131 -2.88 -5.50 -17.27
CA THR A 131 -1.59 -5.58 -17.96
C THR A 131 -0.97 -6.97 -17.83
N LEU A 132 -1.00 -7.58 -16.63
CA LEU A 132 -0.52 -8.94 -16.41
C LEU A 132 -1.34 -9.97 -17.21
N ALA A 133 -2.67 -9.86 -17.21
CA ALA A 133 -3.54 -10.75 -17.99
C ALA A 133 -3.28 -10.64 -19.50
N ARG A 134 -3.07 -9.41 -20.01
CA ARG A 134 -2.70 -9.20 -21.42
C ARG A 134 -1.37 -9.85 -21.75
N LEU A 135 -0.38 -9.70 -20.86
CA LEU A 135 0.96 -10.28 -21.00
C LEU A 135 0.95 -11.81 -21.10
N GLU A 136 0.05 -12.48 -20.38
CA GLU A 136 -0.10 -13.95 -20.44
C GLU A 136 -0.53 -14.46 -21.81
N THR A 137 -1.29 -13.66 -22.56
CA THR A 137 -1.88 -14.06 -23.86
C THR A 137 -1.06 -13.61 -25.06
N THR A 138 -0.08 -12.72 -24.86
CA THR A 138 0.67 -12.12 -25.97
C THR A 138 1.84 -13.03 -26.34
N ASP A 139 1.89 -13.48 -27.60
CA ASP A 139 3.03 -14.24 -28.14
C ASP A 139 4.34 -13.46 -27.95
N VAL A 140 5.37 -14.15 -27.49
CA VAL A 140 6.72 -13.61 -27.28
C VAL A 140 7.22 -12.93 -28.55
N PHE A 141 6.95 -13.48 -29.74
CA PHE A 141 7.40 -12.88 -31.00
C PHE A 141 6.65 -11.59 -31.35
N GLU A 142 5.36 -11.48 -31.01
CA GLU A 142 4.56 -10.26 -31.19
C GLU A 142 4.92 -9.18 -30.17
N GLN A 143 5.48 -9.54 -29.00
CA GLN A 143 6.00 -8.56 -28.04
C GLN A 143 7.26 -7.83 -28.55
N TYR A 144 8.05 -8.47 -29.42
CA TYR A 144 9.27 -7.88 -29.99
C TYR A 144 9.11 -7.35 -31.42
N SER A 145 7.91 -7.45 -31.99
CA SER A 145 7.63 -6.92 -33.32
C SER A 145 7.61 -5.39 -33.31
N GLN A 146 8.32 -4.76 -34.25
CA GLN A 146 8.32 -3.29 -34.42
C GLN A 146 6.93 -2.70 -34.72
N SER A 147 5.98 -3.53 -35.16
CA SER A 147 4.59 -3.13 -35.41
C SER A 147 3.67 -3.29 -34.19
N SER A 148 4.19 -3.83 -33.08
CA SER A 148 3.43 -4.05 -31.87
C SER A 148 3.26 -2.74 -31.11
N GLU A 149 2.03 -2.44 -30.67
CA GLU A 149 1.77 -1.34 -29.72
C GLU A 149 2.58 -1.50 -28.42
N LEU A 150 3.02 -2.73 -28.14
CA LEU A 150 3.82 -3.12 -26.98
C LEU A 150 5.33 -2.91 -27.16
N PHE A 151 5.79 -2.53 -28.36
CA PHE A 151 7.21 -2.28 -28.63
C PHE A 151 7.69 -0.94 -28.05
N GLU A 152 6.81 0.08 -28.04
CA GLU A 152 7.08 1.37 -27.37
C GLU A 152 6.62 1.39 -25.91
N GLU A 153 5.58 0.62 -25.58
CA GLU A 153 5.17 0.41 -24.20
C GLU A 153 6.26 -0.45 -23.52
N LYS A 154 6.84 0.02 -22.42
CA LYS A 154 7.90 -0.67 -21.65
C LYS A 154 7.41 -1.97 -20.98
N ILE A 155 6.64 -2.78 -21.67
CA ILE A 155 5.94 -3.96 -21.17
C ILE A 155 6.90 -5.04 -20.68
N LEU A 156 8.13 -5.06 -21.19
CA LEU A 156 9.17 -5.97 -20.67
C LEU A 156 9.66 -5.60 -19.26
N THR A 157 9.23 -4.47 -18.70
CA THR A 157 9.35 -4.21 -17.26
C THR A 157 8.18 -3.37 -16.79
N LEU A 158 7.07 -3.99 -16.40
CA LEU A 158 6.11 -3.35 -15.48
C LEU A 158 6.91 -2.57 -14.44
N SER A 159 6.76 -1.25 -14.44
CA SER A 159 7.56 -0.36 -13.62
C SER A 159 7.36 -0.72 -12.16
N ILE A 160 8.38 -0.52 -11.33
CA ILE A 160 8.26 -0.68 -9.87
C ILE A 160 7.09 0.16 -9.33
N SER A 161 6.82 1.32 -9.95
CA SER A 161 5.70 2.19 -9.60
C SER A 161 4.33 1.52 -9.75
N SER A 162 4.16 0.57 -10.67
CA SER A 162 2.89 -0.16 -10.87
C SER A 162 2.53 -1.05 -9.68
N TYR A 163 3.51 -1.35 -8.82
CA TYR A 163 3.34 -2.15 -7.60
C TYR A 163 3.28 -1.30 -6.33
N HIS A 164 3.40 0.04 -6.44
CA HIS A 164 3.59 0.89 -5.26
C HIS A 164 2.42 0.81 -4.27
N PHE A 165 1.19 0.62 -4.76
CA PHE A 165 0.01 0.45 -3.89
C PHE A 165 0.14 -0.75 -2.94
N ILE A 166 0.90 -1.80 -3.31
CA ILE A 166 1.18 -2.95 -2.44
C ILE A 166 1.87 -2.50 -1.15
N SER A 167 2.85 -1.59 -1.26
CA SER A 167 3.51 -1.04 -0.08
C SER A 167 2.59 -0.14 0.74
N GLN A 168 1.58 0.49 0.13
CA GLN A 168 0.65 1.37 0.83
C GLN A 168 -0.41 0.59 1.61
N ILE A 169 -0.90 -0.53 1.06
CA ILE A 169 -1.87 -1.39 1.75
C ILE A 169 -1.22 -2.26 2.85
N PHE A 170 0.12 -2.41 2.83
CA PHE A 170 0.80 -3.32 3.74
C PHE A 170 0.55 -2.97 5.21
N SER A 171 0.73 -1.71 5.62
CA SER A 171 0.55 -1.31 7.02
C SER A 171 -0.85 -1.59 7.54
N ASP A 172 -1.86 -1.48 6.68
CA ASP A 172 -3.25 -1.77 7.02
C ASP A 172 -3.54 -3.27 7.08
N SER A 173 -2.82 -4.07 6.29
CA SER A 173 -2.95 -5.53 6.26
C SER A 173 -2.24 -6.25 7.41
N ILE A 174 -1.45 -5.54 8.23
CA ILE A 174 -0.83 -6.09 9.44
C ILE A 174 -1.94 -6.53 10.39
N LEU A 175 -1.86 -7.77 10.87
CA LEU A 175 -2.77 -8.27 11.89
C LEU A 175 -2.25 -7.92 13.28
N VAL A 176 -3.18 -7.62 14.18
CA VAL A 176 -2.94 -7.30 15.58
C VAL A 176 -3.89 -8.10 16.46
N ASP A 177 -3.44 -8.43 17.68
CA ASP A 177 -4.32 -8.96 18.72
C ASP A 177 -5.43 -7.95 19.06
N LYS A 178 -6.67 -8.42 18.99
CA LYS A 178 -7.84 -7.56 19.11
C LYS A 178 -8.01 -6.99 20.51
N VAL A 179 -7.73 -7.79 21.55
CA VAL A 179 -7.86 -7.36 22.94
C VAL A 179 -6.75 -6.36 23.29
N ALA A 180 -5.52 -6.65 22.88
CA ALA A 180 -4.37 -5.78 23.11
C ALA A 180 -4.55 -4.41 22.44
N VAL A 181 -5.03 -4.36 21.20
CA VAL A 181 -5.25 -3.08 20.51
C VAL A 181 -6.40 -2.29 21.09
N ILE A 182 -7.51 -2.93 21.49
CA ILE A 182 -8.64 -2.26 22.15
C ILE A 182 -8.18 -1.65 23.49
N ARG A 183 -7.39 -2.40 24.27
CA ARG A 183 -6.83 -1.91 25.55
C ARG A 183 -5.85 -0.76 25.33
N PHE A 184 -5.01 -0.83 24.31
CA PHE A 184 -4.12 0.28 23.94
C PHE A 184 -4.92 1.55 23.56
N LEU A 185 -6.03 1.37 22.85
CA LEU A 185 -6.93 2.43 22.40
C LEU A 185 -8.01 2.81 23.43
N ARG A 186 -7.85 2.46 24.71
CA ARG A 186 -8.87 2.72 25.76
C ARG A 186 -9.36 4.17 25.85
N ASN A 187 -8.51 5.13 25.48
CA ASN A 187 -8.82 6.56 25.53
C ASN A 187 -9.35 7.10 24.19
N TYR A 188 -9.51 6.24 23.18
CA TYR A 188 -10.04 6.59 21.87
C TYR A 188 -11.49 6.12 21.75
N PRO A 189 -12.44 6.99 21.35
CA PRO A 189 -13.80 6.56 21.08
C PRO A 189 -13.83 5.72 19.79
N LEU A 190 -14.56 4.62 19.82
CA LEU A 190 -14.93 3.91 18.59
C LEU A 190 -15.91 4.81 17.82
N LEU A 191 -15.57 5.18 16.58
CA LEU A 191 -16.36 6.10 15.77
C LEU A 191 -17.39 5.37 14.91
N ARG A 192 -17.07 4.16 14.45
CA ARG A 192 -17.96 3.29 13.69
C ARG A 192 -17.64 1.82 13.96
N GLU A 193 -18.67 1.00 13.87
CA GLU A 193 -18.49 -0.45 13.87
C GLU A 193 -17.98 -0.91 12.51
N VAL A 194 -17.06 -1.86 12.55
CA VAL A 194 -16.48 -2.51 11.38
C VAL A 194 -16.41 -4.01 11.67
N LYS A 195 -16.28 -4.84 10.64
CA LYS A 195 -16.16 -6.29 10.80
C LYS A 195 -15.07 -6.64 11.82
N GLY A 196 -15.49 -7.23 12.93
CA GLY A 196 -14.60 -7.65 14.02
C GLY A 196 -14.40 -6.64 15.15
N ILE A 197 -14.93 -5.40 15.08
CA ILE A 197 -14.96 -4.42 16.19
C ILE A 197 -16.37 -3.82 16.30
N THR A 198 -17.02 -4.06 17.45
CA THR A 198 -18.31 -3.48 17.80
C THR A 198 -18.22 -2.73 19.11
N HIS A 199 -19.16 -1.83 19.39
CA HIS A 199 -19.21 -1.12 20.67
C HIS A 199 -19.36 -2.07 21.85
N ALA A 200 -20.14 -3.15 21.68
CA ALA A 200 -20.32 -4.18 22.70
C ALA A 200 -19.00 -4.86 23.07
N LEU A 201 -18.23 -5.26 22.05
CA LEU A 201 -16.93 -5.90 22.26
C LEU A 201 -15.92 -4.96 22.93
N VAL A 202 -15.86 -3.70 22.48
CA VAL A 202 -14.96 -2.71 23.07
C VAL A 202 -15.29 -2.51 24.55
N LYS A 203 -16.58 -2.36 24.86
CA LYS A 203 -17.03 -2.21 26.24
C LYS A 203 -16.68 -3.42 27.09
N GLU A 204 -17.01 -4.63 26.63
CA GLU A 204 -16.70 -5.88 27.34
C GLU A 204 -15.20 -6.04 27.59
N THR A 205 -14.37 -5.76 26.58
CA THR A 205 -12.91 -5.87 26.67
C THR A 205 -12.33 -4.91 27.71
N LEU A 206 -12.85 -3.68 27.78
CA LEU A 206 -12.41 -2.67 28.74
C LEU A 206 -12.94 -2.91 30.15
N ASP A 207 -14.15 -3.48 30.28
CA ASP A 207 -14.74 -3.85 31.56
C ASP A 207 -14.06 -5.12 32.15
N SER A 208 -13.52 -6.00 31.30
CA SER A 208 -12.74 -7.18 31.69
C SER A 208 -11.28 -6.82 32.06
N THR A 209 -11.03 -6.51 33.33
CA THR A 209 -9.68 -6.23 33.87
C THR A 209 -8.82 -7.50 33.90
N PRO A 210 -7.49 -7.36 33.68
CA PRO A 210 -6.60 -7.00 34.78
C PRO A 210 -5.85 -5.69 34.51
N ASP A 211 -5.92 -4.78 35.49
CA ASP A 211 -5.02 -3.64 35.60
C ASP A 211 -3.57 -4.15 35.68
N ALA A 212 -2.79 -3.90 34.64
CA ALA A 212 -1.34 -3.78 34.75
C ALA A 212 -0.95 -2.46 34.08
N ASP A 213 -0.42 -1.57 34.89
CA ASP A 213 0.02 -0.22 34.55
C ASP A 213 0.85 -0.15 33.27
N ILE A 214 0.24 0.34 32.18
CA ILE A 214 1.00 0.98 31.12
C ILE A 214 1.14 2.46 31.52
N SER A 215 2.03 2.72 32.47
CA SER A 215 2.56 4.07 32.70
C SER A 215 3.46 4.44 31.51
N ILE A 216 2.90 5.14 30.53
CA ILE A 216 3.67 5.81 29.48
C ILE A 216 3.50 7.32 29.64
N LEU A 217 4.60 7.95 30.07
CA LEU A 217 5.01 9.33 29.81
C LEU A 217 4.10 10.46 30.32
N GLN A 218 4.28 10.82 31.59
CA GLN A 218 4.23 12.24 31.97
C GLN A 218 5.59 12.90 31.67
N PRO A 219 5.65 14.08 31.04
CA PRO A 219 6.84 14.91 31.07
C PRO A 219 7.03 15.40 32.52
N GLN A 220 8.07 14.92 33.19
CA GLN A 220 8.55 15.53 34.43
C GLN A 220 8.99 16.97 34.11
N VAL A 221 8.22 17.93 34.61
CA VAL A 221 8.66 19.31 34.77
C VAL A 221 9.75 19.29 35.84
N GLN A 222 10.99 19.57 35.44
CA GLN A 222 12.08 19.85 36.37
C GLN A 222 12.51 21.30 36.23
N ASP A 223 12.36 22.04 37.32
CA ASP A 223 12.84 23.40 37.50
C ASP A 223 14.39 23.46 37.56
N THR A 224 14.92 24.45 36.84
CA THR A 224 16.09 25.30 37.07
C THR A 224 17.43 24.72 37.58
N ALA A 225 18.47 24.78 36.73
CA ALA A 225 19.82 25.32 37.07
C ALA A 225 20.71 25.53 35.82
N THR A 226 21.61 26.51 35.93
CA THR A 226 22.45 27.24 34.95
C THR A 226 23.70 26.47 34.41
N PRO A 227 24.44 27.03 33.41
CA PRO A 227 25.15 26.24 32.38
C PRO A 227 26.60 25.88 32.72
N SER A 228 27.08 24.75 32.17
CA SER A 228 28.51 24.42 32.14
C SER A 228 28.91 23.72 30.83
N THR A 229 29.76 24.43 30.10
CA THR A 229 30.84 24.01 29.17
C THR A 229 31.01 22.52 28.80
N GLY A 230 30.74 22.23 27.52
CA GLY A 230 31.63 21.56 26.56
C GLY A 230 32.02 20.08 26.75
N SER A 231 31.62 19.20 25.81
CA SER A 231 32.55 18.44 24.96
C SER A 231 31.81 17.54 23.94
N LYS A 232 32.48 17.31 22.81
CA LYS A 232 32.06 16.70 21.55
C LYS A 232 31.64 15.22 21.65
N LYS A 233 30.66 14.81 20.82
CA LYS A 233 30.72 13.64 19.92
C LYS A 233 29.44 13.52 19.07
N ASP A 234 29.45 14.16 17.90
CA ASP A 234 28.44 13.98 16.85
C ASP A 234 29.13 13.44 15.59
N ILE A 235 29.20 12.12 15.45
CA ILE A 235 29.55 11.44 14.19
C ILE A 235 28.73 10.15 14.13
N GLY A 236 27.47 10.27 13.68
CA GLY A 236 26.59 9.12 13.49
C GLY A 236 25.61 9.25 12.32
N LEU A 237 25.21 10.48 11.95
CA LEU A 237 24.15 10.68 10.96
C LEU A 237 24.59 10.73 9.49
N ILE A 238 25.88 10.82 9.19
CA ILE A 238 26.36 11.06 7.81
C ILE A 238 26.53 9.75 7.02
N ARG A 239 26.57 8.58 7.68
CA ARG A 239 26.88 7.30 7.00
C ARG A 239 25.66 6.57 6.40
N LEU A 240 24.43 6.93 6.77
CA LEU A 240 23.22 6.27 6.25
C LEU A 240 22.72 6.90 4.94
N LYS A 241 23.04 8.17 4.68
CA LYS A 241 22.68 8.83 3.41
C LYS A 241 23.48 8.28 2.22
N SER A 242 24.72 7.83 2.43
CA SER A 242 25.54 7.23 1.35
C SER A 242 25.16 5.79 1.02
N ALA A 243 24.45 5.08 1.91
CA ALA A 243 23.95 3.73 1.64
C ALA A 243 22.66 3.75 0.78
N PHE A 244 21.87 4.82 0.90
CA PHE A 244 20.64 5.03 0.14
C PHE A 244 20.92 5.30 -1.35
N ASP A 245 21.85 6.22 -1.67
CA ASP A 245 22.22 6.55 -3.06
C ASP A 245 22.86 5.37 -3.81
N LYS A 246 23.55 4.46 -3.10
CA LYS A 246 24.16 3.27 -3.71
C LYS A 246 23.18 2.15 -4.05
N LYS A 247 22.01 2.08 -3.40
CA LYS A 247 21.07 0.95 -3.58
C LYS A 247 19.89 1.29 -4.48
N TYR A 248 19.48 2.57 -4.55
CA TYR A 248 18.26 2.96 -5.29
C TYR A 248 18.39 4.26 -6.11
N GLY A 249 19.59 4.84 -6.21
CA GLY A 249 19.82 6.13 -6.86
C GLY A 249 20.15 6.05 -8.35
N HIS A 250 19.17 5.81 -9.22
CA HIS A 250 19.21 6.35 -10.59
C HIS A 250 17.80 6.66 -11.10
N GLY A 251 17.51 7.96 -11.22
CA GLY A 251 16.46 8.45 -12.11
C GLY A 251 15.24 9.11 -11.46
N PHE A 252 15.41 10.19 -10.69
CA PHE A 252 14.32 11.14 -10.43
C PHE A 252 14.83 12.58 -10.55
N GLN A 253 14.67 13.19 -11.72
CA GLN A 253 14.70 14.65 -11.89
C GLN A 253 13.27 15.15 -12.06
N SER A 254 12.71 15.67 -10.97
CA SER A 254 11.43 16.38 -10.95
C SER A 254 11.54 17.73 -11.65
N ARG A 255 10.87 17.89 -12.80
CA ARG A 255 10.65 19.20 -13.45
C ARG A 255 9.69 20.05 -12.61
N SER A 256 10.24 20.95 -11.81
CA SER A 256 9.50 22.04 -11.16
C SER A 256 9.09 23.09 -12.19
N ARG A 257 7.78 23.19 -12.50
CA ARG A 257 7.18 24.31 -13.24
C ARG A 257 7.25 25.59 -12.37
N LYS A 258 8.18 26.49 -12.68
CA LYS A 258 8.14 27.88 -12.21
C LYS A 258 7.06 28.66 -12.96
N ARG A 259 6.04 29.13 -12.24
CA ARG A 259 5.14 30.19 -12.68
C ARG A 259 5.94 31.48 -12.86
N SER A 260 5.93 32.05 -14.06
CA SER A 260 6.38 33.42 -14.31
C SER A 260 5.20 34.23 -14.82
N SER A 261 4.81 35.23 -14.03
CA SER A 261 3.85 36.26 -14.41
C SER A 261 4.46 37.14 -15.51
N LYS A 262 3.70 37.45 -16.57
CA LYS A 262 3.93 38.66 -17.36
C LYS A 262 2.61 39.20 -17.91
N ARG A 263 2.16 40.29 -17.30
CA ARG A 263 1.11 41.20 -17.79
C ARG A 263 1.58 41.99 -19.02
N ARG A 264 0.69 42.17 -20.00
CA ARG A 264 0.45 43.38 -20.83
C ARG A 264 -0.73 43.04 -21.78
N ASN A 265 -1.98 43.45 -21.49
CA ASN A 265 -2.69 44.71 -21.77
C ASN A 265 -3.07 45.00 -23.24
N HIS A 266 -4.40 45.11 -23.45
CA HIS A 266 -5.19 45.87 -24.47
C HIS A 266 -5.18 45.28 -25.90
N HIS A 267 -6.29 45.13 -26.65
CA HIS A 267 -7.47 46.00 -26.83
C HIS A 267 -8.75 45.21 -27.18
N VAL A 268 -9.89 45.91 -27.07
CA VAL A 268 -11.30 45.49 -27.30
C VAL A 268 -11.76 45.99 -28.69
N HIS A 269 -12.93 45.49 -29.16
CA HIS A 269 -13.75 45.89 -30.33
C HIS A 269 -13.30 45.23 -31.67
N GLU A 270 -14.15 44.65 -32.54
CA GLU A 270 -15.60 44.76 -32.77
C GLU A 270 -16.06 43.84 -33.95
N PHE A 271 -17.39 43.69 -34.14
CA PHE A 271 -18.15 43.24 -35.35
C PHE A 271 -18.07 41.75 -35.80
N CYS A 272 -19.10 41.06 -36.35
CA CYS A 272 -20.58 41.12 -36.40
C CYS A 272 -21.05 40.02 -37.40
N LEU A 273 -22.22 39.37 -37.16
CA LEU A 273 -23.24 38.88 -38.12
C LEU A 273 -22.81 37.89 -39.26
N SER A 274 -23.58 36.93 -39.79
CA SER A 274 -24.94 36.40 -39.61
C SER A 274 -25.11 35.16 -40.53
N CYS A 275 -25.97 34.22 -40.11
CA CYS A 275 -26.86 33.29 -40.85
C CYS A 275 -26.56 32.77 -42.28
N HIS A 276 -26.65 31.44 -42.48
CA HIS A 276 -27.71 30.76 -43.28
C HIS A 276 -27.54 29.22 -43.22
N GLY A 277 -28.59 28.48 -42.82
CA GLY A 277 -28.77 27.05 -43.14
C GLY A 277 -29.73 26.89 -44.34
N PRO A 278 -30.48 25.78 -44.48
CA PRO A 278 -30.22 24.34 -44.26
C PRO A 278 -30.62 23.53 -45.54
N VAL A 279 -30.95 22.23 -45.38
CA VAL A 279 -31.54 21.22 -46.34
C VAL A 279 -30.53 20.07 -46.57
N GLY A 280 -30.82 18.79 -46.36
CA GLY A 280 -32.06 18.06 -46.09
C GLY A 280 -32.01 16.72 -46.85
N LEU A 281 -32.50 15.66 -46.20
CA LEU A 281 -32.86 14.33 -46.73
C LEU A 281 -31.72 13.37 -47.12
N ARG A 282 -31.84 12.04 -47.06
CA ARG A 282 -32.63 11.01 -46.32
C ARG A 282 -32.28 9.68 -47.03
N VAL A 283 -32.48 8.55 -46.34
CA VAL A 283 -32.89 7.21 -46.86
C VAL A 283 -31.78 6.18 -47.19
N CYS A 284 -31.81 5.12 -46.37
CA CYS A 284 -31.81 3.65 -46.63
C CYS A 284 -30.73 3.03 -47.54
N ALA A 285 -30.40 1.75 -47.53
CA ALA A 285 -30.52 0.57 -46.66
C ALA A 285 -29.82 -0.56 -47.46
N SER A 286 -29.29 -1.57 -46.77
CA SER A 286 -29.15 -2.99 -47.18
C SER A 286 -28.67 -3.40 -48.59
N GLU A 287 -27.60 -4.19 -48.61
CA GLU A 287 -27.26 -5.40 -49.43
C GLU A 287 -25.71 -5.51 -49.40
N ILE A 288 -25.03 -6.60 -49.05
CA ILE A 288 -25.18 -8.04 -49.33
C ILE A 288 -24.71 -8.86 -48.12
#